data_AF-A0A853ZPD4-F1
#
_entry.id   AF-A0A853ZPD4-F1
#
_cell.length_a   1.000
_cell.length_b   1.000
_cell.length_c   1.000
_cell.angle_alpha   90.00
_cell.angle_beta   90.00
_cell.angle_gamma   90.00
#
_symmetry.space_group_name_H-M   'P 1'
#
loop_
_entity.id
_entity.type
_entity.pdbx_description
1 polymer ?
#
loop_
_entity_poly.entity_id
_entity_poly.type
_entity_poly.pdbx_seq_one_letter_code
_entity_poly.pdbx_strand_id
1 'polypeptide(L)'
;MEAPASQSPENPQIESDTGPRLNSIEIRILGSLIEKQATHPETYPLTLNALVLACNQKTSREPVMNLTQGQVGQSLRALEGRGFTRLVMGSRADRWEHKVDKELELVPAQVILLGLLFLRGPQTLNELLTRSGRMHDFEDPEQVQHQLERLIARDLALLVPRQSGQREDRYMHSLGDPADIETIISARQQSAERSSGSGVSLERFEALEARIAALEARLAELE
;
A
#
# COMPACT_ATOMS: atom_id res chain seq x y z
N MET A 1 46.47 -5.52 -40.12
CA MET A 1 46.02 -5.47 -38.71
C MET A 1 45.11 -4.26 -38.63
N GLU A 2 43.80 -4.47 -38.63
CA GLU A 2 42.78 -3.67 -37.93
C GLU A 2 41.40 -4.09 -38.45
N ALA A 3 40.62 -4.66 -37.54
CA ALA A 3 39.22 -5.02 -37.74
C ALA A 3 38.34 -3.78 -37.55
N PRO A 4 37.18 -3.68 -38.23
CA PRO A 4 36.23 -2.60 -37.94
C PRO A 4 35.49 -2.91 -36.63
N ALA A 5 35.47 -1.91 -35.75
CA ALA A 5 34.82 -1.96 -34.45
C ALA A 5 33.30 -2.11 -34.56
N SER A 6 32.77 -3.15 -33.91
CA SER A 6 31.36 -3.35 -33.67
C SER A 6 30.81 -2.23 -32.78
N GLN A 7 29.94 -1.37 -33.33
CA GLN A 7 29.13 -0.45 -32.54
C GLN A 7 27.95 -1.23 -31.94
N SER A 8 28.01 -1.47 -30.64
CA SER A 8 26.86 -1.89 -29.84
C SER A 8 25.82 -0.77 -29.84
N PRO A 9 24.51 -1.06 -29.99
CA PRO A 9 23.50 -0.01 -29.88
C PRO A 9 23.41 0.44 -28.42
N GLU A 10 23.66 1.73 -28.21
CA GLU A 10 23.35 2.45 -26.98
C GLU A 10 21.87 2.22 -26.66
N ASN A 11 21.61 1.58 -25.53
CA ASN A 11 20.27 1.38 -25.00
C ASN A 11 19.76 2.75 -24.51
N PRO A 12 18.77 3.39 -25.14
CA PRO A 12 18.30 4.68 -24.67
C PRO A 12 17.66 4.46 -23.30
N GLN A 13 18.25 5.06 -22.27
CA GLN A 13 17.63 5.14 -20.96
C GLN A 13 16.28 5.82 -21.15
N ILE A 14 15.21 5.06 -20.95
CA ILE A 14 13.85 5.59 -20.89
C ILE A 14 13.82 6.45 -19.62
N GLU A 15 14.12 7.74 -19.76
CA GLU A 15 13.73 8.74 -18.79
C GLU A 15 12.20 8.77 -18.80
N SER A 16 11.58 7.91 -17.98
CA SER A 16 10.17 8.01 -17.70
C SER A 16 9.97 9.31 -16.95
N ASP A 17 9.36 10.28 -17.64
CA ASP A 17 8.84 11.53 -17.10
C ASP A 17 7.84 11.19 -15.99
N THR A 18 8.38 10.87 -14.81
CA THR A 18 7.61 10.40 -13.68
C THR A 18 7.15 11.67 -12.98
N GLY A 19 5.87 11.97 -13.11
CA GLY A 19 5.21 13.00 -12.30
C GLY A 19 5.66 12.90 -10.83
N PRO A 20 5.62 14.02 -10.08
CA PRO A 20 6.32 14.11 -8.81
C PRO A 20 5.91 12.95 -7.90
N ARG A 21 6.90 12.20 -7.42
CA ARG A 21 6.67 11.02 -6.58
C ARG A 21 6.23 11.45 -5.19
N LEU A 22 5.30 10.72 -4.59
CA LEU A 22 4.81 10.97 -3.23
C LEU A 22 5.61 10.14 -2.24
N ASN A 23 6.00 10.72 -1.11
CA ASN A 23 6.63 9.96 -0.03
C ASN A 23 5.58 9.18 0.78
N SER A 24 6.04 8.26 1.63
CA SER A 24 5.17 7.38 2.41
C SER A 24 4.21 8.12 3.37
N ILE A 25 4.61 9.28 3.92
CA ILE A 25 3.77 10.11 4.78
C ILE A 25 2.69 10.81 3.97
N GLU A 26 3.04 11.35 2.80
CA GLU A 26 2.10 11.98 1.86
C GLU A 26 1.04 10.98 1.40
N ILE A 27 1.45 9.78 0.99
CA ILE A 27 0.56 8.66 0.64
C ILE A 27 -0.39 8.33 1.79
N ARG A 28 0.13 8.22 3.01
CA ARG A 28 -0.68 7.96 4.22
C ARG A 28 -1.72 9.05 4.47
N ILE A 29 -1.34 10.31 4.30
CA ILE A 29 -2.24 11.45 4.49
C ILE A 29 -3.37 11.41 3.47
N LEU A 30 -3.05 11.25 2.18
CA LEU A 30 -4.06 11.20 1.12
C LEU A 30 -5.02 10.02 1.30
N GLY A 31 -4.49 8.84 1.60
CA GLY A 31 -5.32 7.66 1.90
C GLY A 31 -6.25 7.89 3.10
N SER A 32 -5.75 8.55 4.14
CA SER A 32 -6.55 8.85 5.35
C SER A 32 -7.65 9.89 5.07
N LEU A 33 -7.37 10.90 4.25
CA LEU A 33 -8.37 11.89 3.83
C LEU A 33 -9.45 11.25 2.97
N ILE A 34 -9.09 10.43 1.97
CA ILE A 34 -10.03 9.71 1.10
C ILE A 34 -10.93 8.80 1.95
N GLU A 35 -10.34 8.01 2.85
CA GLU A 35 -11.10 7.11 3.74
C GLU A 35 -12.12 7.88 4.58
N LYS A 36 -11.71 8.99 5.20
CA LYS A 36 -12.59 9.75 6.09
C LYS A 36 -13.64 10.57 5.34
N GLN A 37 -13.34 11.05 4.13
CA GLN A 37 -14.37 11.65 3.27
C GLN A 37 -15.50 10.66 3.00
N ALA A 38 -15.14 9.41 2.65
CA ALA A 38 -16.12 8.39 2.29
C ALA A 38 -16.87 7.81 3.50
N THR A 39 -16.17 7.56 4.61
CA THR A 39 -16.74 6.83 5.76
C THR A 39 -17.30 7.71 6.87
N HIS A 40 -16.85 8.97 6.98
CA HIS A 40 -17.23 9.90 8.05
C HIS A 40 -17.43 11.33 7.50
N PRO A 41 -18.35 11.51 6.51
CA PRO A 41 -18.54 12.78 5.82
C PRO A 41 -18.92 13.94 6.76
N GLU A 42 -19.53 13.65 7.91
CA GLU A 42 -19.89 14.63 8.95
C GLU A 42 -18.68 15.26 9.65
N THR A 43 -17.54 14.56 9.66
CA THR A 43 -16.29 15.06 10.26
C THR A 43 -15.34 15.68 9.24
N TYR A 44 -15.58 15.43 7.95
CA TYR A 44 -14.78 15.93 6.84
C TYR A 44 -15.19 17.36 6.44
N PRO A 45 -14.26 18.27 6.06
CA PRO A 45 -12.80 18.10 5.98
C PRO A 45 -12.12 18.01 7.35
N LEU A 46 -10.98 17.32 7.45
CA LEU A 46 -10.37 16.99 8.75
C LEU A 46 -9.51 18.12 9.30
N THR A 47 -9.53 18.32 10.63
CA THR A 47 -8.50 19.14 11.29
C THR A 47 -7.16 18.40 11.31
N LEU A 48 -6.05 19.12 11.51
CA LEU A 48 -4.71 18.50 11.60
C LEU A 48 -4.64 17.39 12.66
N ASN A 49 -5.23 17.60 13.83
CA ASN A 49 -5.26 16.60 14.91
C ASN A 49 -6.06 15.35 14.52
N ALA A 50 -7.23 15.54 13.90
CA ALA A 50 -8.04 14.41 13.42
C ALA A 50 -7.30 13.60 12.35
N LEU A 51 -6.55 14.28 11.46
CA LEU A 51 -5.76 13.63 10.43
C LEU A 51 -4.57 12.85 11.01
N VAL A 52 -3.86 13.38 12.01
CA VAL A 52 -2.80 12.64 12.72
C VAL A 52 -3.36 11.35 13.32
N LEU A 53 -4.51 11.43 14.00
CA LEU A 53 -5.19 10.25 14.55
C LEU A 53 -5.58 9.25 13.46
N ALA A 54 -6.07 9.72 12.31
CA ALA A 54 -6.41 8.88 11.17
C ALA A 54 -5.17 8.21 10.55
N CYS A 55 -4.02 8.90 10.46
CA CYS A 55 -2.79 8.34 9.91
C CYS A 55 -2.21 7.22 10.80
N ASN A 56 -2.39 7.34 12.12
CA ASN A 56 -1.83 6.46 13.14
C ASN A 56 -2.80 5.37 13.64
N GLN A 57 -3.89 5.12 12.93
CA GLN A 57 -4.83 4.06 13.31
C GLN A 57 -4.14 2.69 13.30
N LYS A 58 -4.46 1.84 14.28
CA LYS A 58 -3.93 0.47 14.37
C LYS A 58 -4.59 -0.48 13.38
N THR A 59 -5.80 -0.16 12.96
CA THR A 59 -6.58 -0.94 11.99
C THR A 59 -6.60 -0.22 10.66
N SER A 60 -6.77 -0.98 9.58
CA SER A 60 -6.80 -0.44 8.22
C SER A 60 -5.54 0.30 7.78
N ARG A 61 -4.38 0.02 8.41
CA ARG A 61 -3.09 0.62 8.07
C ARG A 61 -2.02 -0.45 7.96
N GLU A 62 -1.35 -0.51 6.83
CA GLU A 62 -0.20 -1.37 6.61
C GLU A 62 0.87 -0.56 5.86
N PRO A 63 2.00 -0.19 6.50
CA PRO A 63 2.35 -0.42 7.91
C PRO A 63 1.61 0.52 8.88
N VAL A 64 1.47 0.11 10.14
CA VAL A 64 1.06 1.05 11.20
C VAL A 64 2.16 2.10 11.39
N MET A 65 1.80 3.38 11.42
CA MET A 65 2.73 4.50 11.59
C MET A 65 2.48 5.20 12.93
N ASN A 66 3.48 5.96 13.38
CA ASN A 66 3.36 6.85 14.52
C ASN A 66 3.89 8.25 14.14
N LEU A 67 3.10 8.96 13.35
CA LEU A 67 3.44 10.27 12.84
C LEU A 67 3.15 11.36 13.87
N THR A 68 4.06 12.32 13.97
CA THR A 68 3.89 13.53 14.77
C THR A 68 3.07 14.58 14.02
N GLN A 69 2.52 15.54 14.77
CA GLN A 69 1.80 16.67 14.19
C GLN A 69 2.67 17.51 13.24
N GLY A 70 3.96 17.68 13.55
CA GLY A 70 4.92 18.40 12.71
C GLY A 70 5.13 17.72 11.35
N GLN A 71 5.33 16.40 11.34
CA GLN A 71 5.50 15.62 10.10
C GLN A 71 4.26 15.69 9.21
N VAL A 72 3.07 15.55 9.80
CA VAL A 72 1.80 15.64 9.04
C VAL A 72 1.57 17.06 8.52
N GLY A 73 1.81 18.07 9.35
CA GLY A 73 1.67 19.48 8.96
C GLY A 73 2.60 19.89 7.82
N GLN A 74 3.87 19.48 7.88
CA GLN A 74 4.84 19.73 6.80
C GLN A 74 4.42 19.06 5.49
N SER A 75 4.00 17.79 5.57
CA SER A 75 3.60 17.02 4.38
C SER A 75 2.30 17.55 3.77
N LEU A 76 1.36 18.06 4.57
CA LEU A 76 0.16 18.74 4.07
C LEU A 76 0.49 19.98 3.26
N ARG A 77 1.46 20.78 3.70
CA ARG A 77 1.92 21.97 2.95
C ARG A 77 2.59 21.59 1.64
N ALA A 78 3.39 20.52 1.63
CA ALA A 78 3.99 19.99 0.41
C ALA A 78 2.92 19.50 -0.58
N LEU A 79 1.92 18.76 -0.09
CA LEU A 79 0.78 18.30 -0.89
C LEU A 79 -0.08 19.46 -1.41
N GLU A 80 -0.27 20.52 -0.63
CA GLU A 80 -1.01 21.72 -1.02
C GLU A 80 -0.33 22.44 -2.19
N GLY A 81 0.99 22.62 -2.09
CA GLY A 81 1.80 23.20 -3.18
C GLY A 81 1.77 22.38 -4.47
N ARG A 82 1.43 21.09 -4.37
CA ARG A 82 1.29 20.15 -5.49
C ARG A 82 -0.17 19.92 -5.92
N GLY A 83 -1.14 20.65 -5.35
CA GLY A 83 -2.55 20.56 -5.74
C GLY A 83 -3.35 19.38 -5.15
N PHE A 84 -2.70 18.45 -4.45
CA PHE A 84 -3.32 17.23 -3.91
C PHE A 84 -4.16 17.44 -2.66
N THR A 85 -3.92 18.52 -1.92
CA THR A 85 -4.71 18.91 -0.75
C THR A 85 -5.08 20.38 -0.81
N ARG A 86 -6.07 20.78 -0.02
CA ARG A 86 -6.48 22.18 0.11
C ARG A 86 -6.78 22.50 1.56
N LEU A 87 -6.26 23.64 2.01
CA LEU A 87 -6.64 24.25 3.28
C LEU A 87 -8.02 24.90 3.18
N VAL A 88 -8.92 24.49 4.06
CA VAL A 88 -10.21 25.12 4.32
C VAL A 88 -10.10 25.88 5.64
N MET A 89 -9.92 27.20 5.54
CA MET A 89 -9.82 28.06 6.71
C MET A 89 -11.16 28.10 7.45
N GLY A 90 -11.13 27.78 8.73
CA GLY A 90 -12.29 27.78 9.61
C GLY A 90 -12.11 28.79 10.74
N SER A 91 -13.22 29.31 11.27
CA SER A 91 -13.18 30.25 12.40
C SER A 91 -12.64 29.64 13.70
N ARG A 92 -12.81 28.32 13.89
CA ARG A 92 -12.33 27.59 15.08
C ARG A 92 -11.01 26.88 14.85
N ALA A 93 -10.85 26.26 13.68
CA ALA A 93 -9.69 25.48 13.32
C ALA A 93 -9.63 25.30 11.81
N ASP A 94 -8.41 25.32 11.29
CA ASP A 94 -8.07 24.95 9.93
C ASP A 94 -8.39 23.48 9.67
N ARG A 95 -8.95 23.22 8.48
CA ARG A 95 -9.32 21.89 8.02
C ARG A 95 -8.70 21.60 6.66
N TRP A 96 -8.56 20.32 6.33
CA TRP A 96 -7.89 19.85 5.13
C TRP A 96 -8.79 18.90 4.36
N GLU A 97 -8.93 19.17 3.07
CA GLU A 97 -9.55 18.28 2.09
C GLU A 97 -8.50 17.73 1.11
N HIS A 98 -8.70 16.52 0.62
CA HIS A 98 -7.96 16.02 -0.53
C HIS A 98 -8.58 16.56 -1.82
N LYS A 99 -7.76 16.57 -2.87
CA LYS A 99 -8.14 16.91 -4.24
C LYS A 99 -7.67 15.87 -5.25
N VAL A 100 -7.39 14.64 -4.79
CA VAL A 100 -6.91 13.52 -5.62
C VAL A 100 -7.82 13.24 -6.82
N ASP A 101 -9.14 13.34 -6.62
CA ASP A 101 -10.17 13.24 -7.66
C ASP A 101 -9.95 14.25 -8.79
N LYS A 102 -9.69 15.52 -8.45
CA LYS A 102 -9.50 16.60 -9.41
C LYS A 102 -8.10 16.60 -10.01
N GLU A 103 -7.09 16.38 -9.19
CA GLU A 103 -5.67 16.41 -9.58
C GLU A 103 -5.34 15.27 -10.55
N LEU A 104 -5.91 14.08 -10.32
CA LEU A 104 -5.68 12.91 -11.17
C LEU A 104 -6.86 12.63 -12.12
N GLU A 105 -7.90 13.46 -12.13
CA GLU A 105 -9.11 13.29 -12.95
C GLU A 105 -9.71 11.88 -12.80
N LEU A 106 -10.02 11.50 -11.57
CA LEU A 106 -10.49 10.16 -11.21
C LEU A 106 -11.97 10.17 -10.85
N VAL A 107 -12.67 9.11 -11.28
CA VAL A 107 -14.04 8.86 -10.83
C VAL A 107 -14.05 8.37 -9.38
N PRO A 108 -15.17 8.51 -8.63
CA PRO A 108 -15.23 8.15 -7.21
C PRO A 108 -14.74 6.72 -6.92
N ALA A 109 -15.14 5.73 -7.74
CA ALA A 109 -14.70 4.34 -7.62
C ALA A 109 -13.16 4.20 -7.63
N GLN A 110 -12.48 4.90 -8.54
CA GLN A 110 -11.03 4.88 -8.67
C GLN A 110 -10.34 5.55 -7.49
N VAL A 111 -10.89 6.66 -7.00
CA VAL A 111 -10.38 7.35 -5.80
C VAL A 111 -10.42 6.43 -4.58
N ILE A 112 -11.52 5.67 -4.41
CA ILE A 112 -11.65 4.71 -3.30
C ILE A 112 -10.61 3.60 -3.42
N LEU A 113 -10.45 2.99 -4.59
CA LEU A 113 -9.45 1.94 -4.79
C LEU A 113 -8.03 2.44 -4.53
N LEU A 114 -7.70 3.63 -5.03
CA LEU A 114 -6.40 4.24 -4.81
C LEU A 114 -6.16 4.55 -3.32
N GLY A 115 -7.18 5.07 -2.62
CA GLY A 115 -7.13 5.29 -1.18
C GLY A 115 -6.88 4.00 -0.39
N LEU A 116 -7.52 2.88 -0.78
CA LEU A 116 -7.26 1.58 -0.17
C LEU A 116 -5.83 1.09 -0.41
N LEU A 117 -5.30 1.25 -1.62
CA LEU A 117 -3.92 0.91 -1.97
C LEU A 117 -2.92 1.76 -1.19
N PHE A 118 -3.18 3.05 -1.00
CA PHE A 118 -2.35 3.94 -0.17
C PHE A 118 -2.30 3.52 1.31
N LEU A 119 -3.41 3.02 1.83
CA LEU A 119 -3.51 2.69 3.25
C LEU A 119 -2.96 1.31 3.60
N ARG A 120 -3.00 0.35 2.66
CA ARG A 120 -2.71 -1.06 2.94
C ARG A 120 -1.79 -1.75 1.93
N GLY A 121 -1.23 -1.02 0.97
CA GLY A 121 -0.31 -1.54 -0.02
C GLY A 121 -0.93 -2.61 -0.95
N PRO A 122 -0.15 -3.63 -1.36
CA PRO A 122 -0.56 -4.62 -2.36
C PRO A 122 -1.74 -5.48 -1.92
N GLN A 123 -2.84 -5.45 -2.66
CA GLN A 123 -4.10 -6.10 -2.32
C GLN A 123 -4.68 -6.91 -3.48
N THR A 124 -5.38 -8.00 -3.19
CA THR A 124 -6.12 -8.78 -4.20
C THR A 124 -7.47 -8.12 -4.51
N LEU A 125 -8.13 -8.55 -5.60
CA LEU A 125 -9.46 -8.07 -5.97
C LEU A 125 -10.49 -8.29 -4.85
N ASN A 126 -10.49 -9.48 -4.25
CA ASN A 126 -11.41 -9.84 -3.16
C ASN A 126 -11.16 -9.01 -1.90
N GLU A 127 -9.89 -8.73 -1.58
CA GLU A 127 -9.53 -7.83 -0.49
C GLU A 127 -10.06 -6.41 -0.74
N LEU A 128 -9.88 -5.88 -1.95
CA LEU A 128 -10.34 -4.53 -2.32
C LEU A 128 -11.86 -4.44 -2.28
N LEU A 129 -12.58 -5.39 -2.88
CA LEU A 129 -14.04 -5.47 -2.87
C LEU A 129 -14.59 -5.47 -1.44
N THR A 130 -14.03 -6.31 -0.56
CA THR A 130 -14.47 -6.39 0.84
C THR A 130 -14.20 -5.09 1.60
N ARG A 131 -13.04 -4.48 1.38
CA ARG A 131 -12.59 -3.30 2.14
C ARG A 131 -13.23 -2.00 1.65
N SER A 132 -13.68 -1.95 0.41
CA SER A 132 -14.38 -0.80 -0.16
C SER A 132 -15.84 -0.70 0.26
N GLY A 133 -16.46 -1.75 0.81
CA GLY A 133 -17.93 -1.81 1.00
C GLY A 133 -18.56 -0.70 1.86
N ARG A 134 -17.78 0.03 2.69
CA ARG A 134 -18.26 1.23 3.43
C ARG A 134 -17.90 2.56 2.76
N MET A 135 -17.24 2.52 1.62
CA MET A 135 -16.68 3.67 0.90
C MET A 135 -17.29 3.80 -0.50
N HIS A 136 -17.46 2.69 -1.22
CA HIS A 136 -18.09 2.62 -2.52
C HIS A 136 -18.67 1.21 -2.71
N ASP A 137 -19.88 1.15 -3.26
CA ASP A 137 -20.58 -0.11 -3.53
C ASP A 137 -20.13 -0.65 -4.89
N PHE A 138 -19.33 -1.71 -4.88
CA PHE A 138 -18.95 -2.44 -6.09
C PHE A 138 -19.77 -3.73 -6.11
N GLU A 139 -20.40 -4.03 -7.24
CA GLU A 139 -21.31 -5.19 -7.32
C GLU A 139 -20.56 -6.52 -7.27
N ASP A 140 -19.37 -6.57 -7.89
CA ASP A 140 -18.59 -7.79 -8.05
C ASP A 140 -17.07 -7.50 -8.19
N PRO A 141 -16.21 -8.53 -8.15
CA PRO A 141 -14.78 -8.36 -8.39
C PRO A 141 -14.43 -7.87 -9.81
N GLU A 142 -15.30 -8.08 -10.79
CA GLU A 142 -15.06 -7.68 -12.19
C GLU A 142 -15.12 -6.15 -12.34
N GLN A 143 -16.03 -5.48 -11.63
CA GLN A 143 -16.08 -4.02 -11.57
C GLN A 143 -14.81 -3.44 -10.92
N VAL A 144 -14.32 -4.06 -9.85
CA VAL A 144 -13.06 -3.66 -9.20
C VAL A 144 -11.90 -3.81 -10.17
N GLN A 145 -11.82 -4.95 -10.85
CA GLN A 145 -10.79 -5.20 -11.87
C GLN A 145 -10.85 -4.17 -13.00
N HIS A 146 -12.04 -3.89 -13.53
CA HIS A 146 -12.23 -2.90 -14.60
C HIS A 146 -11.69 -1.52 -14.20
N GLN A 147 -11.94 -1.07 -12.96
CA GLN A 147 -11.42 0.22 -12.50
C GLN A 147 -9.91 0.20 -12.26
N LEU A 148 -9.34 -0.93 -11.81
CA LEU A 148 -7.89 -1.09 -11.65
C LEU A 148 -7.17 -1.10 -13.00
N GLU A 149 -7.72 -1.75 -14.02
CA GLU A 149 -7.16 -1.74 -15.37
C GLU A 149 -7.08 -0.33 -15.94
N ARG A 150 -8.11 0.51 -15.68
CA ARG A 150 -8.10 1.93 -16.07
C ARG A 150 -7.07 2.75 -15.30
N LEU A 151 -6.81 2.42 -14.03
CA LEU A 151 -5.74 3.04 -13.24
C LEU A 151 -4.36 2.60 -13.74
N ILE A 152 -4.19 1.33 -14.10
CA ILE A 152 -2.94 0.79 -14.68
C ILE A 152 -2.65 1.44 -16.03
N ALA A 153 -3.65 1.59 -16.89
CA ALA A 153 -3.51 2.24 -18.20
C ALA A 153 -3.09 3.73 -18.12
N ARG A 154 -3.16 4.33 -16.92
CA ARG A 154 -2.73 5.71 -16.64
C ARG A 154 -1.50 5.77 -15.73
N ASP A 155 -0.82 4.65 -15.53
CA ASP A 155 0.35 4.54 -14.64
C ASP A 155 0.07 5.04 -13.21
N LEU A 156 -1.15 4.81 -12.69
CA LEU A 156 -1.56 5.14 -11.31
C LEU A 156 -1.63 3.90 -10.39
N ALA A 157 -1.68 2.72 -11.00
CA ALA A 157 -1.59 1.43 -10.34
C ALA A 157 -0.73 0.47 -11.17
N LEU A 158 -0.30 -0.62 -10.55
CA LEU A 158 0.47 -1.69 -11.20
C LEU A 158 0.00 -3.06 -10.71
N LEU A 159 0.03 -4.02 -11.63
CA LEU A 159 -0.21 -5.42 -11.32
C LEU A 159 1.09 -6.02 -10.75
N VAL A 160 1.01 -6.53 -9.53
CA VAL A 160 2.10 -7.25 -8.88
C VAL A 160 1.96 -8.73 -9.23
N PRO A 161 2.88 -9.30 -10.02
CA PRO A 161 2.78 -10.69 -10.43
C PRO A 161 2.84 -11.63 -9.22
N ARG A 162 2.01 -12.67 -9.25
CA ARG A 162 2.03 -13.74 -8.26
C ARG A 162 3.38 -14.47 -8.25
N GLN A 163 3.87 -14.78 -7.05
CA GLN A 163 4.95 -15.75 -6.86
C GLN A 163 4.41 -17.17 -6.67
N SER A 164 5.29 -18.16 -6.84
CA SER A 164 4.96 -19.58 -6.67
C SER A 164 4.27 -19.83 -5.33
N GLY A 165 3.04 -20.35 -5.36
CA GLY A 165 2.23 -20.64 -4.18
C GLY A 165 1.12 -19.62 -3.88
N GLN A 166 1.11 -18.45 -4.52
CA GLN A 166 -0.03 -17.52 -4.42
C GLN A 166 -1.07 -17.77 -5.53
N ARG A 167 -2.35 -17.78 -5.13
CA ARG A 167 -3.47 -18.09 -6.02
C ARG A 167 -4.02 -16.88 -6.78
N GLU A 168 -3.89 -15.69 -6.23
CA GLU A 168 -4.51 -14.46 -6.74
C GLU A 168 -3.45 -13.39 -7.06
N ASP A 169 -3.68 -12.61 -8.10
CA ASP A 169 -2.88 -11.43 -8.42
C ASP A 169 -3.14 -10.30 -7.43
N ARG A 170 -2.14 -9.42 -7.25
CA ARG A 170 -2.23 -8.26 -6.37
C ARG A 170 -2.04 -6.98 -7.16
N TYR A 171 -2.63 -5.91 -6.66
CA TYR A 171 -2.55 -4.58 -7.23
C TYR A 171 -1.91 -3.64 -6.23
N MET A 172 -1.06 -2.73 -6.71
CA MET A 172 -0.36 -1.72 -5.92
C MET A 172 -0.47 -0.36 -6.63
N HIS A 173 -0.39 0.75 -5.88
CA HIS A 173 -0.32 2.07 -6.50
C HIS A 173 1.09 2.33 -7.05
N SER A 174 1.24 3.21 -8.05
CA SER A 174 2.52 3.60 -8.65
C SER A 174 2.96 5.03 -8.32
N LEU A 175 2.16 5.77 -7.54
CA LEU A 175 2.41 7.19 -7.21
C LEU A 175 3.52 7.43 -6.17
N GLY A 176 4.08 6.37 -5.59
CA GLY A 176 5.12 6.46 -4.57
C GLY A 176 6.53 6.40 -5.14
N ASP A 177 7.53 6.38 -4.26
CA ASP A 177 8.88 6.00 -4.67
C ASP A 177 8.90 4.51 -5.07
N PRO A 178 9.36 4.15 -6.29
CA PRO A 178 9.52 2.77 -6.71
C PRO A 178 10.33 1.90 -5.74
N ALA A 179 11.36 2.44 -5.10
CA ALA A 179 12.17 1.68 -4.14
C ALA A 179 11.36 1.33 -2.87
N ASP A 180 10.55 2.28 -2.39
CA ASP A 180 9.63 2.04 -1.27
C ASP A 180 8.53 1.05 -1.67
N ILE A 181 7.98 1.18 -2.87
CA ILE A 181 6.95 0.27 -3.41
C ILE A 181 7.49 -1.16 -3.50
N GLU A 182 8.69 -1.34 -4.05
CA GLU A 182 9.35 -2.64 -4.14
C GLU A 182 9.55 -3.26 -2.74
N THR A 183 10.02 -2.46 -1.78
CA THR A 183 10.18 -2.88 -0.39
C THR A 183 8.85 -3.35 0.23
N ILE A 184 7.77 -2.61 0.00
CA ILE A 184 6.42 -2.96 0.49
C ILE A 184 5.93 -4.27 -0.17
N ILE A 185 6.15 -4.43 -1.47
CA ILE A 185 5.78 -5.65 -2.21
C ILE A 185 6.52 -6.86 -1.63
N SER A 186 7.85 -6.75 -1.46
CA SER A 186 8.65 -7.84 -0.89
C SER A 186 8.22 -8.18 0.54
N ALA A 187 7.96 -7.18 1.39
CA ALA A 187 7.51 -7.40 2.77
C ALA A 187 6.14 -8.12 2.83
N ARG A 188 5.23 -7.78 1.90
CA ARG A 188 3.91 -8.43 1.83
C ARG A 188 4.02 -9.88 1.33
N GLN A 189 4.90 -10.14 0.36
CA GLN A 189 5.17 -11.49 -0.14
C GLN A 189 5.71 -12.42 0.96
N GLN A 190 6.73 -11.98 1.72
CA GLN A 190 7.29 -12.74 2.84
C GLN A 190 6.27 -13.02 3.97
N SER A 191 5.29 -12.13 4.15
CA SER A 191 4.23 -12.31 5.15
C SER A 191 3.21 -13.37 4.72
N ALA A 192 2.89 -13.42 3.41
CA ALA A 192 2.04 -14.48 2.86
C ALA A 192 2.72 -15.86 2.94
N GLU A 193 4.01 -15.96 2.61
CA GLU A 193 4.77 -17.21 2.72
C GLU A 193 4.79 -17.77 4.15
N ARG A 194 4.96 -16.91 5.15
CA ARG A 194 4.88 -17.30 6.57
C ARG A 194 3.50 -17.85 6.95
N SER A 195 2.42 -17.30 6.37
CA SER A 195 1.06 -17.80 6.62
C SER A 195 0.77 -19.14 5.92
N SER A 196 1.28 -19.35 4.70
CA SER A 196 1.19 -20.63 3.99
C SER A 196 2.15 -21.70 4.53
N GLY A 197 3.22 -21.28 5.21
CA GLY A 197 4.18 -22.16 5.90
C GLY A 197 3.68 -22.73 7.22
N SER A 198 2.45 -22.43 7.64
CA SER A 198 1.80 -23.06 8.80
C SER A 198 1.55 -24.57 8.62
N GLY A 199 1.71 -25.09 7.39
CA GLY A 199 1.75 -26.53 7.10
C GLY A 199 3.06 -27.25 7.43
N VAL A 200 4.13 -26.56 7.88
CA VAL A 200 5.45 -27.17 8.16
C VAL A 200 5.56 -27.76 9.58
N SER A 201 4.50 -27.81 10.38
CA SER A 201 4.64 -28.13 11.81
C SER A 201 4.05 -29.45 12.31
N LEU A 202 3.85 -30.46 11.46
CA LEU A 202 3.63 -31.84 11.95
C LEU A 202 4.94 -32.64 11.89
N GLU A 203 5.55 -32.79 10.72
CA GLU A 203 6.81 -33.55 10.59
C GLU A 203 7.97 -32.93 11.41
N ARG A 204 8.02 -31.60 11.48
CA ARG A 204 9.03 -30.89 12.29
C ARG A 204 8.73 -30.97 13.78
N PHE A 205 7.47 -31.09 14.15
CA PHE A 205 7.04 -31.28 15.54
C PHE A 205 7.33 -32.70 16.00
N GLU A 206 6.98 -33.72 15.21
CA GLU A 206 7.34 -35.12 15.44
C GLU A 206 8.87 -35.31 15.50
N ALA A 207 9.63 -34.66 14.62
CA ALA A 207 11.10 -34.72 14.66
C ALA A 207 11.69 -34.03 15.91
N LEU A 208 11.04 -32.99 16.42
CA LEU A 208 11.45 -32.33 17.66
C LEU A 208 11.06 -33.15 18.90
N GLU A 209 9.87 -33.74 18.93
CA GLU A 209 9.43 -34.66 19.99
C GLU A 209 10.35 -35.89 20.08
N ALA A 210 10.67 -36.52 18.95
CA ALA A 210 11.60 -37.65 18.90
C ALA A 210 13.00 -37.26 19.41
N ARG A 211 13.44 -36.03 19.15
CA ARG A 211 14.74 -35.52 19.60
C ARG A 211 14.75 -35.17 21.08
N ILE A 212 13.64 -34.67 21.63
CA ILE A 212 13.48 -34.45 23.07
C ILE A 212 13.48 -35.80 23.81
N ALA A 213 12.70 -36.78 23.35
CA ALA A 213 12.65 -38.11 23.97
C ALA A 213 14.03 -38.80 23.97
N ALA A 214 14.81 -38.67 22.89
CA ALA A 214 16.17 -39.22 22.83
C ALA A 214 17.16 -38.51 23.77
N LEU A 215 16.99 -37.20 23.99
CA LEU A 215 17.83 -36.43 24.91
C LEU A 215 17.47 -36.72 26.37
N GLU A 216 16.18 -36.87 26.70
CA GLU A 216 15.71 -37.25 28.03
C GLU A 216 16.19 -38.65 28.42
N ALA A 217 16.12 -39.63 27.51
CA ALA A 217 16.64 -40.98 27.75
C ALA A 217 18.16 -40.97 28.04
N ARG A 218 18.91 -40.13 27.31
CA ARG A 218 20.36 -40.01 27.49
C ARG A 218 20.75 -39.32 28.80
N LEU A 219 19.94 -38.37 29.27
CA LEU A 219 20.11 -37.75 30.59
C LEU A 219 19.81 -38.74 31.72
N ALA A 220 18.77 -39.56 31.58
CA ALA A 220 18.42 -40.58 32.57
C ALA A 220 19.46 -41.71 32.71
N GLU A 221 20.29 -41.96 31.68
CA GLU A 221 21.42 -42.90 31.76
C GLU A 221 22.68 -42.29 32.42
N LEU A 222 22.73 -40.95 32.54
CA LEU A 222 23.87 -40.21 33.08
C LEU A 222 23.68 -39.75 34.54
N GLU A 223 22.46 -39.91 35.09
CA GLU A 223 22.14 -39.79 36.53
C GLU A 223 22.15 -41.17 37.21
#